data_AF-A0A5N7RXZ7-F1
#
_entry.id   AF-A0A5N7RXZ7-F1
#
_cell.length_a   1.000
_cell.length_b   1.000
_cell.length_c   1.000
_cell.angle_alpha   90.00
_cell.angle_beta   90.00
_cell.angle_gamma   90.00
#
_symmetry.space_group_name_H-M   'P 1'
#
loop_
_entity.id
_entity.type
_entity.pdbx_description
1 polymer ?
#
loop_
_entity_poly.entity_id
_entity_poly.type
_entity_poly.pdbx_seq_one_letter_code
_entity_poly.pdbx_strand_id
1 'polypeptide(L)'
;MSLAHITLFALLGAVAPATAASWSGLYMGYYRGNGYITLQLLETKEGSVAGRYRQVVVTENGTEADFDAPVSGAIQGNQIIGRIERPWIQGGVIAFSGTRTNSGIRFSGGDGLQGNLTSSSERDEQATISELTSRAKQAANATRAAKAQQNADRLAKSGLVDIDTALKQAKEFQIRGTETVTVLTRVPALYEAVSIRQEKMATHARTLRDGAARSQVSVAMTQLIVEGLIGTNVKVENSESNARAAHDRVERSLSIAKTTCTQRASKGLYETEYHAKCQLILPATEAVGKLFQEMEALFKRLDNAFKTTEARSNALIAEVDELR
;
A
#
# COMPACT_ATOMS: atom_id res chain seq x y z
N MET A 1 -23.10 79.49 -85.41
CA MET A 1 -24.02 78.46 -84.88
C MET A 1 -23.33 77.11 -84.95
N SER A 2 -23.24 76.44 -83.80
CA SER A 2 -22.99 75.02 -83.53
C SER A 2 -21.85 74.27 -84.24
N LEU A 3 -20.87 73.79 -83.45
CA LEU A 3 -20.66 72.35 -83.19
C LEU A 3 -19.53 72.16 -82.16
N ALA A 4 -19.92 71.95 -80.90
CA ALA A 4 -19.03 71.54 -79.82
C ALA A 4 -18.94 70.01 -79.77
N HIS A 5 -17.70 69.49 -79.80
CA HIS A 5 -17.38 68.07 -79.64
C HIS A 5 -17.41 67.69 -78.15
N ILE A 6 -18.26 66.73 -77.78
CA ILE A 6 -18.25 66.07 -76.47
C ILE A 6 -17.65 64.67 -76.67
N THR A 7 -16.46 64.46 -76.13
CA THR A 7 -15.75 63.17 -76.15
C THR A 7 -16.21 62.34 -74.96
N LEU A 8 -16.94 61.26 -75.24
CA LEU A 8 -17.42 60.29 -74.25
C LEU A 8 -16.33 59.24 -73.97
N PHE A 9 -15.67 59.31 -72.81
CA PHE A 9 -14.74 58.27 -72.33
C PHE A 9 -15.54 57.14 -71.66
N ALA A 10 -15.60 55.98 -72.32
CA ALA A 10 -16.21 54.77 -71.78
C ALA A 10 -15.30 54.15 -70.71
N LEU A 11 -15.72 54.21 -69.45
CA LEU A 11 -15.10 53.54 -68.31
C LEU A 11 -15.59 52.07 -68.28
N LEU A 12 -14.86 51.15 -68.92
CA LEU A 12 -15.07 49.71 -68.71
C LEU A 12 -14.50 49.32 -67.33
N GLY A 13 -15.37 49.27 -66.32
CA GLY A 13 -15.07 48.66 -65.03
C GLY A 13 -14.92 47.15 -65.19
N ALA A 14 -13.70 46.65 -65.05
CA ALA A 14 -13.43 45.23 -64.85
C ALA A 14 -13.94 44.82 -63.46
N VAL A 15 -15.19 44.39 -63.38
CA VAL A 15 -15.74 43.74 -62.19
C VAL A 15 -15.14 42.33 -62.14
N ALA A 16 -14.02 42.18 -61.44
CA ALA A 16 -13.59 40.85 -61.01
C ALA A 16 -14.72 40.26 -60.16
N PRO A 17 -15.26 39.07 -60.48
CA PRO A 17 -16.23 38.44 -59.62
C PRO A 17 -15.54 38.20 -58.28
N ALA A 18 -16.01 38.90 -57.24
CA ALA A 18 -15.71 38.55 -55.87
C ALA A 18 -16.35 37.18 -55.64
N THR A 19 -15.62 36.11 -55.95
CA THR A 19 -16.02 34.76 -55.62
C THR A 19 -16.08 34.70 -54.10
N ALA A 20 -17.30 34.77 -53.55
CA ALA A 20 -17.53 34.58 -52.15
C ALA A 20 -16.83 33.28 -51.74
N ALA A 21 -15.96 33.36 -50.72
CA ALA A 21 -15.20 32.21 -50.27
C ALA A 21 -16.19 31.11 -49.85
N SER A 22 -16.12 29.92 -50.48
CA SER A 22 -17.08 28.84 -50.16
C SER A 22 -16.91 28.39 -48.71
N TRP A 23 -18.01 28.10 -48.04
CA TRP A 23 -18.06 27.48 -46.71
C TRP A 23 -17.80 25.97 -46.73
N SER A 24 -17.65 25.39 -47.92
CA SER A 24 -17.32 23.97 -48.06
C SER A 24 -15.92 23.69 -47.53
N GLY A 25 -15.78 22.70 -46.65
CA GLY A 25 -14.51 22.32 -46.07
C GLY A 25 -14.64 21.55 -44.76
N LEU A 26 -13.51 21.03 -44.28
CA LEU A 26 -13.38 20.49 -42.93
C LEU A 26 -12.79 21.57 -42.02
N TYR A 27 -13.44 21.80 -40.89
CA TYR A 27 -12.98 22.73 -39.88
C TYR A 27 -12.74 21.97 -38.58
N MET A 28 -11.59 22.18 -37.95
CA MET A 28 -11.20 21.47 -36.73
C MET A 28 -10.84 22.44 -35.61
N GLY A 29 -11.16 22.10 -34.36
CA GLY A 29 -10.73 22.85 -33.19
C GLY A 29 -10.57 21.96 -31.97
N TYR A 30 -9.72 22.37 -31.03
CA TYR A 30 -9.53 21.64 -29.79
C TYR A 30 -10.72 21.82 -28.85
N TYR A 31 -11.17 20.71 -28.27
CA TYR A 31 -12.23 20.68 -27.29
C TYR A 31 -11.67 20.26 -25.94
N ARG A 32 -11.72 21.18 -24.97
CA ARG A 32 -11.39 20.99 -23.55
C ARG A 32 -10.32 19.93 -23.27
N GLY A 33 -9.05 20.32 -23.36
CA GLY A 33 -7.89 19.54 -22.90
C GLY A 33 -7.54 18.32 -23.76
N ASN A 34 -8.45 17.36 -23.86
CA ASN A 34 -8.16 16.00 -24.33
C ASN A 34 -9.05 15.57 -25.50
N GLY A 35 -9.70 16.52 -26.17
CA GLY A 35 -10.58 16.24 -27.31
C GLY A 35 -10.44 17.24 -28.43
N TYR A 36 -11.13 16.96 -29.52
CA TYR A 36 -11.28 17.87 -30.65
C TYR A 36 -12.70 17.79 -31.20
N ILE A 37 -13.07 18.82 -31.95
CA ILE A 37 -14.31 18.92 -32.69
C ILE A 37 -13.96 19.11 -34.15
N THR A 38 -14.65 18.42 -35.04
CA THR A 38 -14.69 18.74 -36.46
C THR A 38 -16.09 19.12 -36.93
N LEU A 39 -16.12 20.04 -37.90
CA LEU A 39 -17.31 20.44 -38.63
C LEU A 39 -16.98 20.34 -40.11
N GLN A 40 -17.57 19.37 -40.80
CA GLN A 40 -17.49 19.24 -42.24
C GLN A 40 -18.72 19.89 -42.85
N LEU A 41 -18.53 20.87 -43.73
CA LEU A 41 -19.63 21.56 -44.41
C LEU A 41 -19.50 21.37 -45.92
N LEU A 42 -20.66 21.29 -46.56
CA LEU A 42 -20.85 21.34 -48.00
C LEU A 42 -21.91 22.39 -48.31
N GLU A 43 -21.49 23.45 -48.98
CA GLU A 43 -22.36 24.53 -49.42
C GLU A 43 -23.03 24.16 -50.75
N THR A 44 -24.34 24.36 -50.83
CA THR A 44 -25.11 24.20 -52.06
C THR A 44 -25.25 25.54 -52.79
N LYS A 45 -25.63 25.51 -54.07
CA LYS A 45 -25.80 26.72 -54.90
C LYS A 45 -26.86 27.70 -54.39
N GLU A 46 -27.73 27.28 -53.48
CA GLU A 46 -28.86 28.06 -52.96
C GLU A 46 -28.56 28.72 -51.60
N GLY A 47 -27.30 28.66 -51.13
CA GLY A 47 -26.90 29.19 -49.83
C GLY A 47 -27.32 28.31 -48.65
N SER A 48 -27.78 27.08 -48.90
CA SER A 48 -27.97 26.07 -47.85
C SER A 48 -26.68 25.28 -47.63
N VAL A 49 -26.50 24.76 -46.41
CA VAL A 49 -25.40 23.86 -46.06
C VAL A 49 -25.91 22.54 -45.54
N ALA A 50 -25.18 21.48 -45.90
CA ALA A 50 -25.28 20.17 -45.28
C ALA A 50 -23.89 19.75 -44.81
N GLY A 51 -23.81 18.89 -43.80
CA GLY A 51 -22.53 18.57 -43.20
C GLY A 51 -22.57 17.53 -42.10
N ARG A 52 -21.46 17.41 -41.40
CA ARG A 52 -21.28 16.54 -40.24
C ARG A 52 -20.54 17.26 -39.13
N TYR A 53 -21.00 17.07 -37.91
CA TYR A 53 -20.33 17.49 -36.69
C TYR A 53 -19.80 16.24 -36.03
N ARG A 54 -18.52 16.26 -35.66
CA ARG A 54 -17.90 15.20 -34.87
C ARG A 54 -17.22 15.79 -33.64
N GLN A 55 -17.34 15.12 -32.52
CA GLN A 55 -16.61 15.43 -31.30
C GLN A 55 -15.97 14.16 -30.80
N VAL A 56 -14.65 14.18 -30.65
CA VAL A 56 -13.88 13.07 -30.10
C VAL A 56 -13.23 13.52 -28.82
N VAL A 57 -13.44 12.76 -27.75
CA VAL A 57 -12.76 12.94 -26.47
C VAL A 57 -11.95 11.69 -26.16
N VAL A 58 -10.65 11.85 -25.99
CA VAL A 58 -9.76 10.76 -25.59
C VAL A 58 -9.70 10.71 -24.07
N THR A 59 -10.22 9.63 -23.49
CA THR A 59 -10.19 9.40 -22.04
C THR A 59 -8.80 8.94 -21.59
N GLU A 60 -8.55 8.99 -20.28
CA GLU A 60 -7.29 8.51 -19.65
C GLU A 60 -6.99 7.02 -19.96
N ASN A 61 -8.01 6.24 -20.29
CA ASN A 61 -7.87 4.83 -20.64
C ASN A 61 -7.58 4.60 -22.13
N GLY A 62 -7.50 5.68 -22.93
CA GLY A 62 -7.39 5.62 -24.38
C GLY A 62 -8.70 5.24 -25.08
N THR A 63 -9.83 5.27 -24.36
CA THR A 63 -11.16 5.08 -24.96
C THR A 63 -11.60 6.38 -25.62
N GLU A 64 -12.02 6.29 -26.86
CA GLU A 64 -12.57 7.39 -27.65
C GLU A 64 -14.08 7.48 -27.37
N ALA A 65 -14.52 8.57 -26.76
CA ALA A 65 -15.92 8.96 -26.81
C ALA A 65 -16.11 9.76 -28.10
N ASP A 66 -16.73 9.12 -29.09
CA ASP A 66 -17.00 9.71 -30.40
C ASP A 66 -18.50 10.05 -30.50
N PHE A 67 -18.78 11.31 -30.75
CA PHE A 67 -20.12 11.81 -31.05
C PHE A 67 -20.12 12.33 -32.47
N ASP A 68 -21.01 11.79 -33.30
CA ASP A 68 -21.12 12.13 -34.72
C ASP A 68 -22.60 12.41 -35.05
N ALA A 69 -22.86 13.55 -35.67
CA ALA A 69 -24.20 14.02 -35.97
C ALA A 69 -24.25 14.77 -37.31
N PRO A 70 -25.31 14.62 -38.12
CA PRO A 70 -25.48 15.41 -39.31
C PRO A 70 -25.79 16.87 -38.95
N VAL A 71 -25.40 17.76 -39.85
CA VAL A 71 -25.57 19.20 -39.73
C VAL A 71 -26.33 19.73 -40.94
N SER A 72 -27.29 20.61 -40.71
CA SER A 72 -27.98 21.35 -41.76
C SER A 72 -28.14 22.82 -41.39
N GLY A 73 -28.22 23.71 -42.38
CA GLY A 73 -28.33 25.15 -42.11
C GLY A 73 -28.37 26.02 -43.36
N ALA A 74 -28.25 27.32 -43.14
CA ALA A 74 -28.22 28.34 -44.18
C ALA A 74 -27.09 29.34 -43.93
N ILE A 75 -26.53 29.87 -45.01
CA ILE A 75 -25.47 30.87 -45.02
C ILE A 75 -26.08 32.21 -45.42
N GLN A 76 -25.68 33.26 -44.72
CA GLN A 76 -25.96 34.64 -45.08
C GLN A 76 -24.68 35.46 -44.96
N GLY A 77 -24.01 35.70 -46.09
CA GLY A 77 -22.72 36.40 -46.14
C GLY A 77 -21.64 35.67 -45.34
N ASN A 78 -21.12 36.33 -44.28
CA ASN A 78 -20.11 35.78 -43.38
C ASN A 78 -20.68 35.06 -42.16
N GLN A 79 -22.00 34.81 -42.13
CA GLN A 79 -22.66 34.08 -41.05
C GLN A 79 -23.28 32.78 -41.56
N ILE A 80 -23.30 31.77 -40.68
CA ILE A 80 -23.98 30.50 -40.88
C ILE A 80 -24.89 30.27 -39.67
N ILE A 81 -26.13 29.84 -39.91
CA ILE A 81 -27.04 29.41 -38.85
C ILE A 81 -27.54 28.03 -39.23
N GLY A 82 -27.49 27.10 -38.29
CA GLY A 82 -27.87 25.73 -38.56
C GLY A 82 -28.25 24.96 -37.32
N ARG A 83 -28.33 23.65 -37.50
CA ARG A 83 -28.69 22.68 -36.48
C ARG A 83 -27.85 21.42 -36.59
N ILE A 84 -27.54 20.85 -35.43
CA ILE A 84 -26.88 19.56 -35.24
C ILE A 84 -27.96 18.58 -34.74
N GLU A 85 -28.18 17.49 -35.46
CA GLU A 85 -29.23 16.52 -35.12
C GLU A 85 -28.65 15.43 -34.21
N ARG A 86 -28.92 15.47 -32.90
CA ARG A 86 -28.48 14.39 -32.00
C ARG A 86 -29.37 13.16 -32.13
N PRO A 87 -28.83 11.96 -31.87
CA PRO A 87 -29.64 10.78 -31.61
C PRO A 87 -30.68 11.06 -30.52
N TRP A 88 -31.89 10.53 -30.68
CA TRP A 88 -33.04 10.80 -29.81
C TRP A 88 -32.77 10.58 -28.31
N ILE A 89 -31.94 9.58 -27.96
CA ILE A 89 -31.54 9.25 -26.58
C ILE A 89 -30.76 10.39 -25.92
N GLN A 90 -30.10 11.22 -26.73
CA GLN A 90 -29.29 12.32 -26.24
C GLN A 90 -30.04 13.64 -26.23
N GLY A 91 -31.30 13.78 -26.67
CA GLY A 91 -32.11 14.98 -26.39
C GLY A 91 -32.18 16.04 -27.50
N GLY A 92 -32.31 15.64 -28.77
CA GLY A 92 -32.90 16.50 -29.80
C GLY A 92 -31.93 17.35 -30.64
N VAL A 93 -32.42 18.45 -31.19
CA VAL A 93 -31.72 19.28 -32.18
C VAL A 93 -31.02 20.44 -31.47
N ILE A 94 -29.70 20.61 -31.69
CA ILE A 94 -28.97 21.77 -31.18
C ILE A 94 -28.85 22.82 -32.28
N ALA A 95 -29.37 24.02 -32.06
CA ALA A 95 -29.10 25.15 -32.94
C ALA A 95 -27.66 25.66 -32.73
N PHE A 96 -26.99 26.02 -33.82
CA PHE A 96 -25.70 26.70 -33.80
C PHE A 96 -25.69 27.88 -34.77
N SER A 97 -24.83 28.83 -34.48
CA SER A 97 -24.47 29.96 -35.32
C SER A 97 -22.96 30.01 -35.46
N GLY A 98 -22.46 30.41 -36.63
CA GLY A 98 -21.04 30.62 -36.85
C GLY A 98 -20.79 31.90 -37.63
N THR A 99 -19.62 32.48 -37.40
CA THR A 99 -19.11 33.62 -38.16
C THR A 99 -17.80 33.22 -38.78
N ARG A 100 -17.67 33.45 -40.10
CA ARG A 100 -16.43 33.19 -40.83
C ARG A 100 -15.33 34.13 -40.33
N THR A 101 -14.14 33.59 -40.16
CA THR A 101 -12.92 34.34 -39.85
C THR A 101 -11.91 34.12 -40.98
N ASN A 102 -10.77 34.82 -40.92
CA ASN A 102 -9.72 34.67 -41.93
C ASN A 102 -9.10 33.26 -41.96
N SER A 103 -9.24 32.48 -40.88
CA SER A 103 -8.62 31.16 -40.72
C SER A 103 -9.63 30.01 -40.55
N GLY A 104 -10.92 30.29 -40.49
CA GLY A 104 -11.96 29.27 -40.34
C GLY A 104 -13.30 29.81 -39.86
N ILE A 105 -13.87 29.20 -38.83
CA ILE A 105 -15.22 29.49 -38.31
C ILE A 105 -15.14 29.68 -36.80
N ARG A 106 -15.62 30.82 -36.32
CA ARG A 106 -15.99 30.95 -34.91
C ARG A 106 -17.42 30.49 -34.76
N PHE A 107 -17.65 29.41 -34.03
CA PHE A 107 -18.98 28.84 -33.85
C PHE A 107 -19.45 28.96 -32.39
N SER A 108 -20.75 29.10 -32.21
CA SER A 108 -21.45 29.13 -30.93
C SER A 108 -22.81 28.44 -31.09
N GLY A 109 -23.32 27.77 -30.07
CA GLY A 109 -24.60 27.09 -30.13
C GLY A 109 -25.19 26.82 -28.76
N GLY A 110 -26.32 26.12 -28.75
CA GLY A 110 -26.94 25.60 -27.53
C GLY A 110 -26.01 24.65 -26.76
N ASP A 111 -26.36 24.34 -25.50
CA ASP A 111 -25.62 23.41 -24.64
C ASP A 111 -24.12 23.76 -24.43
N GLY A 112 -23.76 25.04 -24.55
CA GLY A 112 -22.39 25.50 -24.32
C GLY A 112 -21.40 25.12 -25.43
N LEU A 113 -21.90 24.76 -26.62
CA LEU A 113 -21.09 24.64 -27.83
C LEU A 113 -20.50 26.00 -28.18
N GLN A 114 -19.19 26.14 -28.04
CA GLN A 114 -18.48 27.33 -28.47
C GLN A 114 -17.05 26.96 -28.81
N GLY A 115 -16.50 27.59 -29.86
CA GLY A 115 -15.10 27.40 -30.21
C GLY A 115 -14.69 28.13 -31.46
N ASN A 116 -13.38 28.10 -31.71
CA ASN A 116 -12.81 28.54 -32.97
C ASN A 116 -12.35 27.28 -33.70
N LEU A 117 -12.94 27.02 -34.85
CA LEU A 117 -12.52 25.95 -35.76
C LEU A 117 -11.67 26.58 -36.85
N THR A 118 -10.52 26.00 -37.13
CA THR A 118 -9.65 26.39 -38.23
C THR A 118 -9.87 25.46 -39.41
N SER A 119 -9.73 25.97 -40.64
CA SER A 119 -9.73 25.14 -41.84
C SER A 119 -8.68 24.04 -41.69
N SER A 120 -9.04 22.81 -42.04
CA SER A 120 -8.22 21.62 -41.79
C SER A 120 -8.44 20.57 -42.88
N SER A 121 -7.70 19.47 -42.80
CA SER A 121 -7.80 18.32 -43.70
C SER A 121 -7.98 17.03 -42.92
N GLU A 122 -8.46 15.97 -43.56
CA GLU A 122 -8.57 14.64 -42.93
C GLU A 122 -7.21 14.15 -42.39
N ARG A 123 -6.11 14.53 -43.06
CA ARG A 123 -4.75 14.22 -42.61
C ARG A 123 -4.41 14.91 -41.28
N ASP A 124 -4.84 16.15 -41.10
CA ASP A 124 -4.62 16.91 -39.86
C ASP A 124 -5.47 16.34 -38.72
N GLU A 125 -6.70 15.90 -39.02
CA GLU A 125 -7.56 15.20 -38.06
C GLU A 125 -6.90 13.89 -37.59
N GLN A 126 -6.43 13.05 -38.52
CA GLN A 126 -5.71 11.82 -38.18
C GLN A 126 -4.44 12.09 -37.35
N ALA A 127 -3.69 13.15 -37.66
CA ALA A 127 -2.52 13.54 -36.89
C ALA A 127 -2.90 13.94 -35.46
N THR A 128 -4.00 14.68 -35.29
CA THR A 128 -4.51 15.10 -33.96
C THR A 128 -5.01 13.91 -33.14
N ILE A 129 -5.73 12.96 -33.76
CA ILE A 129 -6.15 11.71 -33.09
C ILE A 129 -4.91 10.95 -32.57
N SER A 130 -3.90 10.77 -33.43
CA SER A 130 -2.67 10.05 -33.08
C SER A 130 -1.92 10.73 -31.93
N GLU A 131 -1.82 12.07 -31.97
CA GLU A 131 -1.20 12.86 -30.91
C GLU A 131 -1.95 12.74 -29.58
N LEU A 132 -3.27 12.96 -29.57
CA LEU A 132 -4.08 12.87 -28.35
C LEU A 132 -4.04 11.46 -27.75
N THR A 133 -4.08 10.43 -28.60
CA THR A 133 -3.94 9.03 -28.18
C THR A 133 -2.57 8.76 -27.57
N SER A 134 -1.51 9.28 -28.17
CA SER A 134 -0.13 9.16 -27.65
C SER A 134 0.00 9.82 -26.27
N ARG A 135 -0.50 11.06 -26.14
CA ARG A 135 -0.51 11.80 -24.86
C ARG A 135 -1.32 11.07 -23.78
N ALA A 136 -2.50 10.57 -24.12
CA ALA A 136 -3.34 9.80 -23.18
C ALA A 136 -2.63 8.51 -22.72
N LYS A 137 -1.99 7.77 -23.64
CA LYS A 137 -1.20 6.58 -23.29
C LYS A 137 -0.01 6.91 -22.39
N GLN A 138 0.70 8.00 -22.66
CA GLN A 138 1.82 8.45 -21.81
C GLN A 138 1.35 8.81 -20.40
N ALA A 139 0.27 9.60 -20.28
CA ALA A 139 -0.32 9.95 -18.98
C ALA A 139 -0.80 8.72 -18.21
N ALA A 140 -1.47 7.78 -18.88
CA ALA A 140 -1.90 6.51 -18.28
C ALA A 140 -0.73 5.67 -17.77
N ASN A 141 0.35 5.60 -18.55
CA ASN A 141 1.57 4.88 -18.16
C ASN A 141 2.25 5.54 -16.96
N ALA A 142 2.36 6.86 -16.94
CA ALA A 142 2.92 7.62 -15.82
C ALA A 142 2.10 7.39 -14.53
N THR A 143 0.77 7.44 -14.61
CA THR A 143 -0.12 7.16 -13.47
C THR A 143 0.00 5.72 -12.98
N ARG A 144 0.09 4.75 -13.90
CA ARG A 144 0.32 3.34 -13.56
C ARG A 144 1.67 3.14 -12.88
N ALA A 145 2.73 3.75 -13.38
CA ALA A 145 4.05 3.71 -12.78
C ALA A 145 4.07 4.35 -11.38
N ALA A 146 3.42 5.52 -11.22
CA ALA A 146 3.31 6.18 -9.92
C ALA A 146 2.53 5.33 -8.90
N LYS A 147 1.41 4.72 -9.30
CA LYS A 147 0.65 3.79 -8.43
C LYS A 147 1.44 2.53 -8.09
N ALA A 148 2.18 1.97 -9.05
CA ALA A 148 3.06 0.83 -8.82
C ALA A 148 4.16 1.17 -7.81
N GLN A 149 4.78 2.35 -7.94
CA GLN A 149 5.79 2.84 -6.99
C GLN A 149 5.19 3.05 -5.59
N GLN A 150 4.04 3.71 -5.48
CA GLN A 150 3.35 3.91 -4.20
C GLN A 150 3.02 2.59 -3.52
N ASN A 151 2.57 1.59 -4.28
CA ASN A 151 2.31 0.25 -3.76
C ASN A 151 3.60 -0.45 -3.30
N ALA A 152 4.70 -0.32 -4.06
CA ALA A 152 6.00 -0.86 -3.69
C ALA A 152 6.51 -0.22 -2.39
N ASP A 153 6.43 1.10 -2.26
CA ASP A 153 6.84 1.84 -1.05
C ASP A 153 5.98 1.44 0.17
N ARG A 154 4.67 1.26 -0.01
CA ARG A 154 3.76 0.77 1.06
C ARG A 154 4.15 -0.63 1.53
N LEU A 155 4.45 -1.54 0.60
CA LEU A 155 4.87 -2.91 0.92
C LEU A 155 6.25 -2.94 1.59
N ALA A 156 7.18 -2.10 1.14
CA ALA A 156 8.49 -1.94 1.77
C ALA A 156 8.36 -1.43 3.21
N LYS A 157 7.54 -0.40 3.44
CA LYS A 157 7.25 0.12 4.78
C LYS A 157 6.61 -0.93 5.68
N SER A 158 5.64 -1.69 5.19
CA SER A 158 5.05 -2.80 5.96
C SER A 158 6.10 -3.85 6.33
N GLY A 159 7.00 -4.19 5.40
CA GLY A 159 8.06 -5.15 5.68
C GLY A 159 9.06 -4.66 6.73
N LEU A 160 9.37 -3.35 6.75
CA LEU A 160 10.19 -2.76 7.81
C LEU A 160 9.54 -2.91 9.19
N VAL A 161 8.22 -2.72 9.28
CA VAL A 161 7.48 -2.89 10.54
C VAL A 161 7.57 -4.33 11.06
N ASP A 162 7.46 -5.33 10.17
CA ASP A 162 7.60 -6.74 10.54
C ASP A 162 9.01 -7.03 11.08
N ILE A 163 10.04 -6.52 10.40
CA ILE A 163 11.45 -6.67 10.79
C ILE A 163 11.71 -5.99 12.15
N ASP A 164 11.25 -4.75 12.34
CA ASP A 164 11.42 -4.02 13.59
C ASP A 164 10.71 -4.68 14.77
N THR A 165 9.52 -5.21 14.53
CA THR A 165 8.77 -5.96 15.54
C THR A 165 9.55 -7.20 15.96
N ALA A 166 10.10 -7.95 15.01
CA ALA A 166 10.89 -9.15 15.30
C ALA A 166 12.16 -8.82 16.09
N LEU A 167 12.91 -7.78 15.68
CA LEU A 167 14.12 -7.35 16.38
C LEU A 167 13.83 -6.86 17.80
N LYS A 168 12.74 -6.11 18.00
CA LYS A 168 12.31 -5.67 19.33
C LYS A 168 11.98 -6.85 20.23
N GLN A 169 11.19 -7.81 19.73
CA GLN A 169 10.82 -9.01 20.48
C GLN A 169 12.05 -9.86 20.84
N ALA A 170 13.00 -10.02 19.90
CA ALA A 170 14.25 -10.71 20.15
C ALA A 170 15.07 -10.05 21.28
N LYS A 171 15.16 -8.72 21.26
CA LYS A 171 15.85 -7.96 22.32
C LYS A 171 15.16 -8.10 23.68
N GLU A 172 13.84 -8.01 23.72
CA GLU A 172 13.07 -8.19 24.96
C GLU A 172 13.23 -9.61 25.54
N PHE A 173 13.22 -10.62 24.67
CA PHE A 173 13.50 -12.00 25.07
C PHE A 173 14.92 -12.15 25.63
N GLN A 174 15.92 -11.52 25.00
CA GLN A 174 17.29 -11.54 25.51
C GLN A 174 17.42 -10.95 26.92
N ILE A 175 16.81 -9.79 27.14
CA ILE A 175 16.81 -9.11 28.44
C ILE A 175 16.16 -10.01 29.51
N ARG A 176 14.91 -10.42 29.27
CA ARG A 176 14.14 -11.22 30.25
C ARG A 176 14.74 -12.62 30.46
N GLY A 177 15.26 -13.24 29.40
CA GLY A 177 15.91 -14.54 29.48
C GLY A 177 17.19 -14.47 30.30
N THR A 178 18.02 -13.43 30.11
CA THR A 178 19.23 -13.22 30.92
C THR A 178 18.90 -12.98 32.40
N GLU A 179 17.86 -12.18 32.68
CA GLU A 179 17.35 -11.99 34.04
C GLU A 179 16.87 -13.31 34.66
N THR A 180 16.13 -14.11 33.89
CA THR A 180 15.65 -15.44 34.31
C THR A 180 16.80 -16.36 34.66
N VAL A 181 17.82 -16.47 33.80
CA VAL A 181 19.04 -17.25 34.07
C VAL A 181 19.72 -16.76 35.35
N THR A 182 19.88 -15.45 35.50
CA THR A 182 20.54 -14.84 36.67
C THR A 182 19.81 -15.12 37.98
N VAL A 183 18.47 -15.09 37.98
CA VAL A 183 17.67 -15.38 39.17
C VAL A 183 17.69 -16.88 39.47
N LEU A 184 17.47 -17.72 38.46
CA LEU A 184 17.28 -19.15 38.65
C LEU A 184 18.58 -19.92 38.93
N THR A 185 19.74 -19.40 38.54
CA THR A 185 21.04 -19.99 38.91
C THR A 185 21.28 -20.05 40.42
N ARG A 186 20.52 -19.31 41.23
CA ARG A 186 20.60 -19.34 42.71
C ARG A 186 19.74 -20.43 43.34
N VAL A 187 18.80 -21.02 42.60
CA VAL A 187 17.86 -22.02 43.12
C VAL A 187 18.52 -23.27 43.67
N PRO A 188 19.61 -23.83 43.09
CA PRO A 188 20.27 -25.01 43.66
C PRO A 188 20.72 -24.80 45.11
N ALA A 189 21.24 -23.61 45.43
CA ALA A 189 21.64 -23.26 46.80
C ALA A 189 20.44 -23.18 47.76
N LEU A 190 19.25 -22.80 47.27
CA LEU A 190 18.02 -22.83 48.07
C LEU A 190 17.59 -24.26 48.39
N TYR A 191 17.66 -25.16 47.42
CA TYR A 191 17.38 -26.58 47.63
C TYR A 191 18.36 -27.22 48.61
N GLU A 192 19.65 -26.90 48.49
CA GLU A 192 20.69 -27.36 49.43
C GLU A 192 20.43 -26.84 50.85
N ALA A 193 20.07 -25.56 51.01
CA ALA A 193 19.75 -24.98 52.31
C ALA A 193 18.54 -25.67 52.98
N VAL A 194 17.53 -26.07 52.21
CA VAL A 194 16.41 -26.89 52.69
C VAL A 194 16.90 -28.24 53.19
N SER A 195 17.71 -28.96 52.41
CA SER A 195 18.30 -30.25 52.81
C SER A 195 19.07 -30.14 54.13
N ILE A 196 19.98 -29.17 54.23
CA ILE A 196 20.80 -28.96 55.43
C ILE A 196 19.93 -28.69 56.66
N ARG A 197 18.86 -27.89 56.50
CA ARG A 197 17.94 -27.60 57.60
C ARG A 197 17.16 -28.84 58.02
N GLN A 198 16.74 -29.68 57.09
CA GLN A 198 16.10 -30.95 57.39
C GLN A 198 17.04 -31.94 58.09
N GLU A 199 18.30 -32.02 57.69
CA GLU A 199 19.30 -32.86 58.36
C GLU A 199 19.51 -32.46 59.82
N LYS A 200 19.52 -31.15 60.09
CA LYS A 200 19.57 -30.62 61.47
C LYS A 200 18.30 -30.98 62.26
N MET A 201 17.12 -30.89 61.64
CA MET A 201 15.86 -31.30 62.25
C MET A 201 15.82 -32.81 62.55
N ALA A 202 16.22 -33.65 61.60
CA ALA A 202 16.29 -35.09 61.79
C ALA A 202 17.28 -35.47 62.91
N THR A 203 18.45 -34.82 62.94
CA THR A 203 19.43 -35.02 64.02
C THR A 203 18.84 -34.61 65.38
N HIS A 204 18.09 -33.51 65.45
CA HIS A 204 17.39 -33.12 66.67
C HIS A 204 16.32 -34.14 67.07
N ALA A 205 15.53 -34.65 66.13
CA ALA A 205 14.50 -35.66 66.41
C ALA A 205 15.08 -36.93 67.07
N ARG A 206 16.27 -37.37 66.64
CA ARG A 206 16.99 -38.51 67.22
C ARG A 206 17.34 -38.32 68.70
N THR A 207 17.47 -37.09 69.20
CA THR A 207 17.80 -36.82 70.61
C THR A 207 16.56 -36.69 71.51
N LEU A 208 15.38 -36.49 70.93
CA LEU A 208 14.11 -36.42 71.66
C LEU A 208 13.72 -37.81 72.16
N ARG A 209 13.10 -37.90 73.34
CA ARG A 209 12.59 -39.16 73.93
C ARG A 209 11.08 -39.34 73.78
N ASP A 210 10.36 -38.24 73.55
CA ASP A 210 8.90 -38.21 73.44
C ASP A 210 8.47 -38.33 71.96
N GLY A 211 7.58 -39.29 71.68
CA GLY A 211 7.04 -39.53 70.34
C GLY A 211 6.19 -38.36 69.82
N ALA A 212 5.50 -37.62 70.70
CA ALA A 212 4.72 -36.45 70.29
C ALA A 212 5.65 -35.31 69.83
N ALA A 213 6.75 -35.06 70.54
CA ALA A 213 7.78 -34.10 70.12
C ALA A 213 8.44 -34.49 68.77
N ARG A 214 8.73 -35.77 68.53
CA ARG A 214 9.24 -36.25 67.22
C ARG A 214 8.23 -36.02 66.10
N SER A 215 6.93 -36.22 66.39
CA SER A 215 5.86 -35.95 65.43
C SER A 215 5.81 -34.49 64.98
N GLN A 216 5.97 -33.55 65.91
CA GLN A 216 6.03 -32.12 65.59
C GLN A 216 7.24 -31.77 64.71
N VAL A 217 8.40 -32.41 64.90
CA VAL A 217 9.57 -32.19 64.06
C VAL A 217 9.32 -32.67 62.63
N SER A 218 8.74 -33.86 62.43
CA SER A 218 8.44 -34.35 61.07
C SER A 218 7.35 -33.52 60.37
N VAL A 219 6.35 -33.01 61.09
CA VAL A 219 5.40 -32.02 60.54
C VAL A 219 6.13 -30.75 60.09
N ALA A 220 7.05 -30.21 60.90
CA ALA A 220 7.84 -29.04 60.53
C ALA A 220 8.77 -29.30 59.32
N MET A 221 9.35 -30.50 59.23
CA MET A 221 10.13 -30.93 58.06
C MET A 221 9.27 -31.00 56.80
N THR A 222 8.04 -31.50 56.90
CA THR A 222 7.08 -31.56 55.80
C THR A 222 6.70 -30.16 55.33
N GLN A 223 6.39 -29.25 56.26
CA GLN A 223 6.08 -27.86 55.92
C GLN A 223 7.24 -27.18 55.18
N LEU A 224 8.47 -27.43 55.61
CA LEU A 224 9.66 -26.91 54.95
C LEU A 224 9.84 -27.44 53.51
N ILE A 225 9.45 -28.68 53.21
CA ILE A 225 9.41 -29.20 51.83
C ILE A 225 8.39 -28.42 51.01
N VAL A 226 7.17 -28.30 51.51
CA VAL A 226 6.07 -27.63 50.78
C VAL A 226 6.44 -26.19 50.45
N GLU A 227 6.91 -25.43 51.43
CA GLU A 227 7.23 -24.01 51.25
C GLU A 227 8.54 -23.78 50.50
N GLY A 228 9.60 -24.51 50.88
CA GLY A 228 10.96 -24.26 50.42
C GLY A 228 11.30 -24.97 49.11
N LEU A 229 10.87 -26.22 48.96
CA LEU A 229 11.25 -27.09 47.85
C LEU A 229 10.17 -27.07 46.76
N ILE A 230 8.95 -27.51 47.07
CA ILE A 230 7.84 -27.60 46.11
C ILE A 230 7.44 -26.21 45.61
N GLY A 231 7.23 -25.25 46.52
CA GLY A 231 6.86 -23.88 46.15
C GLY A 231 7.90 -23.19 45.25
N THR A 232 9.18 -23.50 45.44
CA THR A 232 10.26 -23.00 44.57
C THR A 232 10.26 -23.72 43.22
N ASN A 233 10.08 -25.04 43.19
CA ASN A 233 10.02 -25.80 41.93
C ASN A 233 8.85 -25.38 41.04
N VAL A 234 7.66 -25.13 41.62
CA VAL A 234 6.51 -24.60 40.87
C VAL A 234 6.84 -23.26 40.19
N LYS A 235 7.65 -22.40 40.81
CA LYS A 235 8.13 -21.16 40.17
C LYS A 235 9.07 -21.44 39.01
N VAL A 236 9.97 -22.42 39.15
CA VAL A 236 10.88 -22.86 38.08
C VAL A 236 10.09 -23.41 36.88
N GLU A 237 9.11 -24.29 37.10
CA GLU A 237 8.25 -24.84 36.05
C GLU A 237 7.45 -23.76 35.32
N ASN A 238 6.89 -22.80 36.06
CA ASN A 238 6.22 -21.64 35.48
C ASN A 238 7.19 -20.78 34.64
N SER A 239 8.41 -20.56 35.12
CA SER A 239 9.44 -19.85 34.37
C SER A 239 9.83 -20.61 33.09
N GLU A 240 9.94 -21.94 33.13
CA GLU A 240 10.22 -22.77 31.96
C GLU A 240 9.11 -22.65 30.92
N SER A 241 7.86 -22.86 31.32
CA SER A 241 6.70 -22.75 30.43
C SER A 241 6.61 -21.38 29.77
N ASN A 242 6.80 -20.31 30.55
CA ASN A 242 6.81 -18.93 30.04
C ASN A 242 7.98 -18.67 29.07
N ALA A 243 9.17 -19.21 29.36
CA ALA A 243 10.34 -19.06 28.49
C ALA A 243 10.13 -19.78 27.14
N ARG A 244 9.57 -20.99 27.15
CA ARG A 244 9.21 -21.74 25.92
C ARG A 244 8.20 -20.97 25.09
N ALA A 245 7.09 -20.53 25.70
CA ALA A 245 6.06 -19.77 24.99
C ALA A 245 6.59 -18.43 24.45
N ALA A 246 7.52 -17.77 25.15
CA ALA A 246 8.17 -16.55 24.67
C ALA A 246 9.11 -16.84 23.50
N HIS A 247 9.92 -17.89 23.59
CA HIS A 247 10.80 -18.34 22.52
C HIS A 247 10.02 -18.61 21.23
N ASP A 248 8.96 -19.41 21.29
CA ASP A 248 8.15 -19.76 20.12
C ASP A 248 7.49 -18.54 19.46
N ARG A 249 7.16 -17.49 20.23
CA ARG A 249 6.66 -16.23 19.68
C ARG A 249 7.77 -15.48 18.93
N VAL A 250 8.94 -15.34 19.54
CA VAL A 250 10.08 -14.64 18.95
C VAL A 250 10.60 -15.38 17.70
N GLU A 251 10.72 -16.70 17.77
CA GLU A 251 11.16 -17.52 16.63
C GLU A 251 10.23 -17.38 15.43
N ARG A 252 8.91 -17.42 15.65
CA ARG A 252 7.93 -17.16 14.58
C ARG A 252 8.08 -15.77 13.98
N SER A 253 8.26 -14.74 14.82
CA SER A 253 8.43 -13.36 14.33
C SER A 253 9.72 -13.19 13.53
N LEU A 254 10.83 -13.79 13.99
CA LEU A 254 12.11 -13.79 13.27
C LEU A 254 12.04 -14.58 11.96
N SER A 255 11.29 -15.68 11.91
CA SER A 255 11.06 -16.45 10.68
C SER A 255 10.27 -15.65 9.64
N ILE A 256 9.24 -14.92 10.06
CA ILE A 256 8.50 -13.98 9.20
C ILE A 256 9.44 -12.89 8.69
N ALA A 257 10.23 -12.26 9.56
CA ALA A 257 11.18 -11.23 9.17
C ALA A 257 12.25 -11.75 8.18
N LYS A 258 12.77 -12.97 8.40
CA LYS A 258 13.71 -13.63 7.47
C LYS A 258 13.09 -13.88 6.10
N THR A 259 11.84 -14.34 6.06
CA THR A 259 11.09 -14.53 4.82
C THR A 259 10.88 -13.19 4.10
N THR A 260 10.50 -12.16 4.85
CA THR A 260 10.36 -10.79 4.35
C THR A 260 11.67 -10.29 3.72
N CYS A 261 12.80 -10.44 4.43
CA CYS A 261 14.13 -10.05 3.94
C CYS A 261 14.62 -10.80 2.69
N THR A 262 14.19 -12.05 2.48
CA THR A 262 14.63 -12.86 1.34
C THR A 262 13.72 -12.72 0.11
N GLN A 263 12.42 -12.52 0.33
CA GLN A 263 11.43 -12.44 -0.75
C GLN A 263 11.24 -11.02 -1.30
N ARG A 264 11.53 -9.99 -0.49
CA ARG A 264 11.34 -8.59 -0.91
C ARG A 264 12.69 -7.94 -1.19
N ALA A 265 13.03 -7.84 -2.47
CA ALA A 265 14.00 -6.84 -2.91
C ALA A 265 13.33 -5.46 -2.76
N SER A 266 13.67 -4.71 -1.71
CA SER A 266 13.20 -3.34 -1.57
C SER A 266 13.97 -2.47 -2.57
N LYS A 267 13.32 -2.09 -3.66
CA LYS A 267 13.77 -0.99 -4.52
C LYS A 267 12.97 0.25 -4.16
N GLY A 268 13.64 1.37 -3.90
CA GLY A 268 12.98 2.65 -3.62
C GLY A 268 13.46 3.33 -2.34
N LEU A 269 12.59 4.15 -1.76
CA LEU A 269 12.94 5.09 -0.67
C LEU A 269 13.52 4.43 0.60
N TYR A 270 13.25 3.15 0.81
CA TYR A 270 13.57 2.42 2.04
C TYR A 270 14.67 1.36 1.87
N GLU A 271 15.30 1.27 0.70
CA GLU A 271 16.26 0.20 0.36
C GLU A 271 17.41 0.08 1.37
N THR A 272 18.08 1.20 1.69
CA THR A 272 19.21 1.22 2.64
C THR A 272 18.81 0.78 4.04
N GLU A 273 17.70 1.30 4.56
CA GLU A 273 17.21 0.94 5.91
C GLU A 273 16.81 -0.53 5.97
N TYR A 274 16.14 -1.01 4.93
CA TYR A 274 15.72 -2.40 4.80
C TYR A 274 16.90 -3.36 4.82
N HIS A 275 17.92 -3.09 4.01
CA HIS A 275 19.15 -3.89 4.00
C HIS A 275 19.85 -3.89 5.35
N ALA A 276 20.01 -2.71 5.97
CA ALA A 276 20.65 -2.60 7.27
C ALA A 276 19.93 -3.42 8.35
N LYS A 277 18.60 -3.37 8.42
CA LYS A 277 17.84 -4.15 9.41
C LYS A 277 17.82 -5.64 9.09
N CYS A 278 17.75 -6.02 7.82
CA CYS A 278 17.81 -7.44 7.43
C CYS A 278 19.14 -8.11 7.83
N GLN A 279 20.25 -7.37 7.81
CA GLN A 279 21.55 -7.87 8.31
C GLN A 279 21.53 -8.20 9.81
N LEU A 280 20.61 -7.62 10.59
CA LEU A 280 20.49 -7.87 12.03
C LEU A 280 19.66 -9.12 12.37
N ILE A 281 18.85 -9.63 11.43
CA ILE A 281 17.94 -10.75 11.70
C ILE A 281 18.69 -12.04 12.00
N LEU A 282 19.76 -12.36 11.26
CA LEU A 282 20.54 -13.57 11.49
C LEU A 282 21.24 -13.56 12.86
N PRO A 283 22.02 -12.51 13.23
CA PRO A 283 22.60 -12.42 14.58
C PRO A 283 21.55 -12.46 15.69
N ALA A 284 20.40 -11.81 15.51
CA ALA A 284 19.32 -11.86 16.49
C ALA A 284 18.76 -13.28 16.68
N THR A 285 18.60 -14.03 15.58
CA THR A 285 18.14 -15.42 15.59
C THR A 285 19.13 -16.33 16.34
N GLU A 286 20.42 -16.21 16.04
CA GLU A 286 21.46 -16.99 16.70
C GLU A 286 21.53 -16.69 18.20
N ALA A 287 21.44 -15.42 18.57
CA ALA A 287 21.49 -15.01 19.97
C ALA A 287 20.25 -15.45 20.77
N VAL A 288 19.05 -15.40 20.18
CA VAL A 288 17.82 -15.94 20.79
C VAL A 288 17.95 -17.46 20.99
N GLY A 289 18.40 -18.19 19.96
CA GLY A 289 18.58 -19.64 20.04
C GLY A 289 19.60 -20.05 21.10
N LYS A 290 20.75 -19.37 21.16
CA LYS A 290 21.79 -19.64 22.16
C LYS A 290 21.30 -19.41 23.60
N LEU A 291 20.61 -18.29 23.85
CA LEU A 291 20.07 -18.00 25.18
C LEU A 291 19.00 -19.02 25.58
N PHE A 292 18.16 -19.45 24.64
CA PHE A 292 17.15 -20.46 24.92
C PHE A 292 17.78 -21.82 25.27
N GLN A 293 18.81 -22.25 24.55
CA GLN A 293 19.59 -23.45 24.89
C GLN A 293 20.22 -23.36 26.29
N GLU A 294 20.74 -22.20 26.66
CA GLU A 294 21.27 -21.96 28.01
C GLU A 294 20.18 -22.10 29.08
N MET A 295 19.00 -21.53 28.83
CA MET A 295 17.85 -21.67 29.72
C MET A 295 17.39 -23.13 29.85
N GLU A 296 17.27 -23.88 28.74
CA GLU A 296 16.92 -25.31 28.79
C GLU A 296 17.93 -26.13 29.59
N ALA A 297 19.23 -25.87 29.39
CA ALA A 297 20.28 -26.52 30.16
C ALA A 297 20.21 -26.15 31.66
N LEU A 298 19.79 -24.93 32.00
CA LEU A 298 19.55 -24.52 33.37
C LEU A 298 18.32 -25.22 33.96
N PHE A 299 17.16 -25.20 33.28
CA PHE A 299 15.94 -25.87 33.75
C PHE A 299 16.18 -27.37 34.02
N LYS A 300 16.88 -28.06 33.12
CA LYS A 300 17.26 -29.47 33.32
C LYS A 300 18.14 -29.67 34.56
N ARG A 301 19.08 -28.76 34.84
CA ARG A 301 19.90 -28.81 36.05
C ARG A 301 19.07 -28.59 37.31
N LEU A 302 18.10 -27.67 37.26
CA LEU A 302 17.20 -27.39 38.38
C LEU A 302 16.26 -28.55 38.69
N ASP A 303 15.67 -29.18 37.66
CA ASP A 303 14.83 -30.37 37.81
C ASP A 303 15.61 -31.54 38.45
N ASN A 304 16.85 -31.78 38.00
CA ASN A 304 17.71 -32.79 38.62
C ASN A 304 18.05 -32.47 40.08
N ALA A 305 18.35 -31.20 40.39
CA ALA A 305 18.63 -30.77 41.75
C ALA A 305 17.40 -30.93 42.65
N PHE A 306 16.22 -30.51 42.17
CA PHE A 306 14.95 -30.69 42.85
C PHE A 306 14.69 -32.16 43.17
N LYS A 307 14.75 -33.06 42.18
CA LYS A 307 14.52 -34.50 42.37
C LYS A 307 15.49 -35.13 43.36
N THR A 308 16.76 -34.72 43.31
CA THR A 308 17.79 -35.22 44.24
C THR A 308 17.50 -34.76 45.67
N THR A 309 17.18 -33.47 45.85
CA THR A 309 16.83 -32.92 47.16
C THR A 309 15.53 -33.53 47.68
N GLU A 310 14.50 -33.66 46.86
CA GLU A 310 13.21 -34.25 47.24
C GLU A 310 13.36 -35.70 47.70
N ALA A 311 14.11 -36.52 46.96
CA ALA A 311 14.38 -37.90 47.37
C ALA A 311 15.09 -37.96 48.74
N ARG A 312 16.06 -37.07 48.97
CA ARG A 312 16.77 -36.98 50.26
C ARG A 312 15.86 -36.49 51.38
N SER A 313 15.04 -35.48 51.12
CA SER A 313 14.05 -34.94 52.06
C SER A 313 13.06 -36.02 52.51
N ASN A 314 12.54 -36.81 51.56
CA ASN A 314 11.61 -37.89 51.84
C ASN A 314 12.26 -39.01 52.67
N ALA A 315 13.51 -39.37 52.37
CA ALA A 315 14.25 -40.34 53.16
C ALA A 315 14.47 -39.89 54.61
N LEU A 316 14.80 -38.61 54.83
CA LEU A 316 14.98 -38.06 56.18
C LEU A 316 13.67 -38.02 56.98
N ILE A 317 12.53 -37.71 56.33
CA ILE A 317 11.23 -37.75 57.00
C ILE A 317 10.86 -39.19 57.38
N ALA A 318 11.03 -40.14 56.47
CA ALA A 318 10.77 -41.55 56.74
C ALA A 318 11.61 -42.05 57.93
N GLU A 319 12.89 -41.69 57.98
CA GLU A 319 13.77 -42.01 59.11
C GLU A 319 13.24 -41.43 60.44
N VAL A 320 12.79 -40.17 60.46
CA VAL A 320 12.23 -39.54 61.67
C VAL A 320 10.91 -40.18 62.08
N ASP A 321 10.11 -40.63 61.12
CA ASP A 321 8.82 -41.28 61.38
C ASP A 321 9.00 -42.71 61.92
N GLU A 322 10.02 -43.44 61.48
CA GLU A 322 10.42 -44.75 62.03
C GLU A 322 10.87 -44.68 63.51
N LEU A 323 11.31 -43.51 63.97
CA LEU A 323 11.68 -43.29 65.38
C LEU A 323 10.47 -43.11 66.31
N ARG A 324 9.24 -43.02 65.81
CA ARG A 324 8.05 -42.81 66.64
C ARG A 324 7.58 -44.11 67.30
#